data_AF-A0A2A4MSW7-F1
#
_entry.id   AF-A0A2A4MSW7-F1
#
_cell.length_a   1.000
_cell.length_b   1.000
_cell.length_c   1.000
_cell.angle_alpha   90.00
_cell.angle_beta   90.00
_cell.angle_gamma   90.00
#
_symmetry.space_group_name_H-M   'P 1'
#
loop_
_entity.id
_entity.type
_entity.pdbx_description
1 polymer ?
#
loop_
_entity_poly.entity_id
_entity_poly.type
_entity_poly.pdbx_seq_one_letter_code
_entity_poly.pdbx_strand_id
1 'polypeptide(L)' 'MRLSIEVTKDQHQQLKASAALQGQSIKNYVLERTLPNTDEQAALRKLEAFLKPRVEAVHNNQLSEKTVEDIFTDVERENS' A
#
# COMPACT_ATOMS: atom_id res chain seq x y z
N MET A 1 -22.42 12.47 10.67
CA MET A 1 -21.25 12.74 11.54
C MET A 1 -20.66 14.08 11.13
N ARG A 2 -20.36 14.99 12.08
CA ARG A 2 -19.76 16.31 11.83
C ARG A 2 -18.36 16.30 12.45
N LEU A 3 -17.32 16.44 11.63
CA LEU A 3 -15.95 16.69 12.11
C LEU A 3 -15.67 18.19 12.09
N SER A 4 -15.16 18.72 13.20
CA SER A 4 -14.58 20.07 13.28
C SER A 4 -13.07 19.92 13.33
N ILE A 5 -12.36 20.60 12.42
CA ILE A 5 -10.90 20.54 12.31
C ILE A 5 -10.38 21.97 12.44
N GLU A 6 -9.47 22.21 13.38
CA GLU A 6 -8.80 23.49 13.53
C GLU A 6 -7.60 23.55 12.59
N VAL A 7 -7.54 24.59 11.76
CA VAL A 7 -6.45 24.87 10.84
C VAL A 7 -6.14 26.35 10.86
N THR A 8 -4.88 26.71 10.63
CA THR A 8 -4.51 28.12 10.45
C THR A 8 -5.10 28.65 9.14
N LYS A 9 -5.17 29.98 8.99
CA LYS A 9 -5.65 30.61 7.76
C LYS A 9 -4.84 30.19 6.54
N ASP A 10 -3.52 30.10 6.68
CA ASP A 10 -2.61 29.71 5.60
C ASP A 10 -2.81 28.24 5.20
N GLN A 11 -2.98 27.35 6.18
CA GLN A 11 -3.30 25.94 5.93
C GLN A 11 -4.64 25.78 5.22
N HIS A 12 -5.66 26.54 5.62
CA HIS A 12 -6.95 26.54 4.94
C HIS A 12 -6.82 27.02 3.48
N GLN A 13 -6.01 28.04 3.23
CA GLN A 13 -5.77 28.55 1.87
C GLN A 13 -5.07 27.51 0.99
N GLN A 14 -4.07 26.81 1.53
CA GLN A 14 -3.39 25.72 0.83
C GLN A 14 -4.35 24.55 0.53
N LEU A 15 -5.13 24.11 1.52
CA LEU A 15 -6.14 23.05 1.34
C LEU A 15 -7.17 23.42 0.26
N LYS A 16 -7.63 24.67 0.26
CA LYS A 16 -8.57 25.17 -0.76
C LYS A 16 -7.97 25.16 -2.16
N ALA A 17 -6.71 25.57 -2.29
CA ALA A 17 -6.00 25.54 -3.57
C ALA A 17 -5.81 24.11 -4.07
N SER A 18 -5.36 23.18 -3.21
CA SER A 18 -5.19 21.76 -3.57
C SER A 18 -6.50 21.10 -3.98
N ALA A 19 -7.60 21.38 -3.27
CA ALA A 19 -8.92 20.87 -3.62
C ALA A 19 -9.40 21.40 -4.99
N ALA A 20 -9.20 22.70 -5.24
CA ALA A 20 -9.56 23.32 -6.52
C ALA A 20 -8.75 22.76 -7.70
N LEU A 21 -7.46 22.48 -7.50
CA LEU A 21 -6.60 21.85 -8.50
C LEU A 21 -7.07 20.43 -8.87
N GLN A 22 -7.66 19.71 -7.92
CA GLN A 22 -8.26 18.39 -8.17
C GLN A 22 -9.71 18.47 -8.65
N GLY A 23 -10.28 19.68 -8.84
CA GLY A 23 -11.66 19.86 -9.30
C GLY A 23 -12.71 19.44 -8.28
N GLN A 24 -12.35 19.31 -7.01
CA GLN A 24 -13.24 18.83 -5.94
C GLN A 24 -13.46 19.87 -4.84
N SER A 25 -14.54 19.73 -4.10
CA SER A 25 -14.79 20.60 -2.94
C SER A 25 -13.76 20.33 -1.83
N ILE A 26 -13.43 21.36 -1.04
CA ILE A 26 -12.53 21.23 0.12
C ILE A 26 -13.01 20.14 1.09
N LYS A 27 -14.33 19.98 1.23
CA LYS A 27 -14.94 18.93 2.05
C LYS A 27 -14.54 17.54 1.55
N ASN A 28 -14.71 17.27 0.25
CA ASN A 28 -14.40 15.96 -0.32
C ASN A 28 -12.89 15.69 -0.28
N TYR A 29 -12.08 16.70 -0.62
CA TYR A 29 -10.61 16.63 -0.53
C TYR A 29 -10.11 16.25 0.85
N VAL A 30 -10.62 16.91 1.89
CA VAL A 30 -10.22 16.62 3.26
C VAL A 30 -10.69 15.24 3.67
N LEU A 31 -11.93 14.84 3.35
CA LEU A 31 -12.45 13.51 3.73
C LEU A 31 -11.66 12.37 3.09
N GLU A 32 -11.35 12.45 1.79
CA GLU A 32 -10.56 11.43 1.09
C GLU A 32 -9.14 11.29 1.64
N ARG A 33 -8.53 12.39 2.08
CA ARG A 33 -7.14 12.41 2.60
C ARG A 33 -7.03 12.09 4.09
N THR A 34 -8.07 12.37 4.88
CA THR A 34 -8.04 12.20 6.35
C THR A 34 -8.62 10.88 6.81
N LEU A 35 -9.50 10.26 6.01
CA LEU A 35 -10.02 8.94 6.35
C LEU A 35 -8.99 7.88 5.96
N PRO A 36 -8.72 6.89 6.82
CA PRO A 36 -7.82 5.81 6.49
C PRO A 36 -8.35 5.09 5.26
N ASN A 37 -7.51 4.99 4.22
CA ASN A 37 -7.83 4.17 3.07
C ASN A 37 -7.89 2.71 3.54
N THR A 38 -9.11 2.22 3.72
CA THR A 38 -9.34 0.88 4.31
C THR A 38 -8.76 -0.20 3.39
N ASP A 39 -8.70 0.09 2.08
CA ASP A 39 -8.08 -0.77 1.08
C ASP A 39 -6.56 -0.86 1.24
N GLU A 40 -5.90 0.23 1.61
CA GLU A 40 -4.45 0.25 1.84
C GLU A 40 -4.09 -0.58 3.07
N GLN A 41 -4.85 -0.45 4.16
CA GLN A 41 -4.67 -1.27 5.35
C GLN A 41 -4.95 -2.77 5.07
N ALA A 42 -5.94 -3.07 4.24
CA ALA A 42 -6.20 -4.44 3.81
C ALA A 42 -5.08 -4.99 2.91
N ALA A 43 -4.53 -4.16 2.01
CA ALA A 43 -3.40 -4.52 1.15
C ALA A 43 -2.13 -4.80 1.97
N LEU A 44 -1.85 -3.96 2.97
CA LEU A 44 -0.72 -4.16 3.90
C LEU A 44 -0.86 -5.47 4.66
N ARG A 45 -2.04 -5.78 5.22
CA ARG A 45 -2.28 -7.07 5.91
C ARG A 45 -2.11 -8.28 4.99
N LYS A 46 -2.55 -8.18 3.74
CA LYS A 46 -2.33 -9.25 2.74
C LYS A 46 -0.84 -9.44 2.45
N LEU A 47 -0.09 -8.35 2.32
CA LEU A 47 1.35 -8.40 2.13
C LEU A 47 2.06 -9.03 3.33
N GLU A 48 1.70 -8.64 4.55
CA GLU A 48 2.23 -9.24 5.78
C GLU A 48 1.95 -10.75 5.84
N ALA A 49 0.73 -11.16 5.55
CA ALA A 49 0.35 -12.58 5.51
C ALA A 49 1.14 -13.38 4.46
N PHE A 50 1.42 -12.77 3.31
CA PHE A 50 2.23 -13.39 2.25
C PHE A 50 3.72 -13.49 2.62
N LEU A 51 4.27 -12.51 3.33
CA LEU A 51 5.69 -12.48 3.70
C LEU A 51 6.01 -13.30 4.95
N LYS A 52 5.09 -13.41 5.90
CA LYS A 52 5.27 -14.18 7.14
C LYS A 52 5.85 -15.60 6.93
N PRO A 53 5.30 -16.45 6.04
CA PRO A 53 5.86 -17.79 5.82
C PRO A 53 7.26 -17.75 5.20
N ARG A 54 7.61 -16.71 4.43
CA ARG A 54 8.95 -16.57 3.83
C ARG A 54 9.99 -16.21 4.90
N VAL A 55 9.61 -15.38 5.87
CA VAL A 55 10.46 -15.07 7.03
C VAL A 55 10.69 -16.31 7.89
N GLU A 56 9.64 -17.09 8.14
CA GLU A 56 9.73 -18.36 8.87
C GLU A 56 10.63 -19.37 8.12
N ALA A 57 10.51 -19.47 6.80
CA ALA A 57 11.36 -20.33 5.97
C ALA A 57 12.86 -19.95 6.06
N VAL A 58 13.18 -18.65 6.05
CA VAL A 58 14.56 -18.17 6.24
C VAL A 58 15.08 -18.54 7.63
N HIS A 59 14.27 -18.37 8.68
CA HIS A 59 14.68 -18.73 10.05
C HIS A 59 14.91 -20.23 10.21
N ASN A 60 14.16 -21.05 9.48
CA ASN A 60 14.31 -22.51 9.43
C ASN A 60 15.38 -22.97 8.41
N ASN A 61 16.18 -22.05 7.88
CA ASN A 61 17.25 -22.31 6.90
C ASN A 61 16.77 -22.99 5.60
N GLN A 62 15.50 -22.80 5.23
CA GLN A 62 14.87 -23.31 4.01
C GLN A 62 15.09 -22.36 2.83
N LEU A 63 16.35 -22.11 2.49
CA LEU A 63 16.73 -21.32 1.33
C LEU A 63 16.90 -22.22 0.10
N SER A 64 16.45 -21.74 -1.06
CA SER A 64 16.75 -22.41 -2.32
C SER A 64 18.19 -22.12 -2.73
N GLU A 65 18.98 -23.18 -2.91
CA GLU A 65 20.34 -23.08 -3.47
C GLU A 65 20.35 -23.02 -5.00
N LYS A 66 19.17 -23.17 -5.64
CA LYS A 66 19.04 -23.12 -7.09
C LYS A 66 19.46 -21.77 -7.64
N THR A 67 20.21 -21.79 -8.73
CA THR A 67 20.50 -20.60 -9.52
C THR A 67 19.27 -20.17 -10.32
N VAL A 68 19.33 -18.96 -10.89
CA VAL A 68 18.25 -18.46 -11.75
C VAL A 68 18.13 -19.36 -12.98
N GLU A 69 19.25 -19.80 -13.56
CA GLU A 69 19.32 -20.70 -14.71
C GLU A 69 18.67 -22.06 -14.43
N ASP A 70 18.89 -22.63 -13.23
CA ASP A 70 18.25 -23.88 -12.81
C ASP A 70 16.72 -23.72 -12.73
N ILE A 71 16.24 -22.59 -12.21
CA ILE A 71 14.82 -22.28 -12.10
C ILE A 71 14.17 -22.20 -13.48
N PHE A 72 14.79 -21.51 -14.43
CA PHE A 72 14.28 -21.43 -15.81
C PHE A 72 14.22 -22.80 -16.46
N THR A 73 15.27 -23.59 -16.32
CA THR A 73 15.34 -24.94 -16.91
C THR A 73 14.27 -25.87 -16.32
N ASP A 74 13.98 -25.78 -15.02
CA ASP A 74 12.94 -26.57 -14.37
C ASP A 74 11.53 -26.20 -14.88
N VAL A 75 11.24 -24.90 -15.01
CA VAL A 75 9.94 -24.42 -15.53
C VAL A 75 9.73 -24.84 -16.98
N GLU A 76 10.76 -24.81 -17.82
CA GLU A 76 10.66 -25.26 -19.22
C GLU A 76 10.36 -26.77 -19.33
N ARG A 77 10.94 -27.59 -18.43
CA ARG A 77 10.67 -29.03 -18.37
C ARG A 77 9.27 -29.36 -17.85
N GLU A 78 8.76 -28.57 -16.91
CA GLU A 78 7.42 -28.76 -16.33
C GLU A 78 6.29 -28.41 -17.31
N ASN A 79 6.57 -27.55 -18.30
CA ASN A 79 5.63 -27.13 -19.34
C ASN A 79 5.72 -27.93 -20.66
N SER A 80 6.60 -28.93 -20.75
CA SER A 80 6.80 -29.80 -21.92
C SER A 80 6.10 -31.15 -21.75
#